data_AF-A0A6P6VDT7-F1
#
_entry.id   AF-A0A6P6VDT7-F1
#
_cell.length_a   1.000
_cell.length_b   1.000
_cell.length_c   1.000
_cell.angle_alpha   90.00
_cell.angle_beta   90.00
_cell.angle_gamma   90.00
#
_symmetry.space_group_name_H-M   'P 1'
#
loop_
_entity.id
_entity.type
_entity.pdbx_description
1 polymer ?
#
loop_
_entity_poly.entity_id
_entity_poly.type
_entity_poly.pdbx_seq_one_letter_code
_entity_poly.pdbx_strand_id
1 'polypeptide(L)'
;MGIVLCAFPAREVYFEGGPSVARDYVIVNYELRPVILTLWNEFEAIEGADIIANIAQNPVLICIRLRVTTDNYLSLSTQSSSVILVSPIVQEAGNLRAWFQANKSDLMQMVHERSYANSCVLVPPVASSRISQISFIAQATKFDIGTVWIRGTVSLEYRKGRLWYLACPHCYLPNDFSLNWGIMCRYCSRDIYTFPRACVTLAIKDGTGSLNVIAMGDEAEKLIGINSHRLYQADKEDVHLTDRVASALNGRVMLFYLKHSDHAFRVTKGARYTIVASYDVNDAEAQAA
;
A
#
# COMPACT_ATOMS: atom_id res chain seq x y z
N MET A 1 -16.63 7.08 11.03
CA MET A 1 -17.89 6.38 10.68
C MET A 1 -17.88 6.13 9.18
N GLY A 2 -18.31 4.96 8.73
CA GLY A 2 -18.37 4.62 7.31
C GLY A 2 -19.40 3.52 7.07
N ILE A 3 -19.89 3.41 5.83
CA ILE A 3 -20.81 2.34 5.43
C ILE A 3 -20.04 1.24 4.72
N VAL A 4 -20.36 -0.02 5.01
CA VAL A 4 -19.70 -1.18 4.38
C VAL A 4 -20.26 -1.40 2.98
N LEU A 5 -19.39 -1.40 1.98
CA LEU A 5 -19.73 -1.67 0.59
C LEU A 5 -19.62 -3.16 0.24
N CYS A 6 -18.54 -3.81 0.68
CA CYS A 6 -18.34 -5.24 0.50
C CYS A 6 -17.37 -5.80 1.54
N ALA A 7 -17.32 -7.13 1.63
CA ALA A 7 -16.40 -7.88 2.47
C ALA A 7 -15.64 -8.91 1.62
N PHE A 8 -14.34 -9.07 1.87
CA PHE A 8 -13.52 -10.10 1.25
C PHE A 8 -13.63 -11.44 2.01
N PRO A 9 -13.16 -12.56 1.45
CA PRO A 9 -13.03 -13.79 2.21
C PRO A 9 -12.12 -13.61 3.43
N ALA A 10 -12.47 -14.26 4.54
CA ALA A 10 -11.58 -14.34 5.70
C ALA A 10 -10.31 -15.10 5.33
N ARG A 11 -9.19 -14.69 5.93
CA ARG A 11 -7.86 -15.26 5.68
C ARG A 11 -7.12 -15.49 7.00
N GLU A 12 -6.30 -16.53 7.02
CA GLU A 12 -5.35 -16.77 8.10
C GLU A 12 -4.00 -16.12 7.77
N VAL A 13 -3.42 -15.46 8.77
CA VAL A 13 -2.10 -14.85 8.70
C VAL A 13 -1.27 -15.38 9.86
N TYR A 14 -0.10 -15.91 9.54
CA TYR A 14 0.79 -16.51 10.53
C TYR A 14 1.78 -15.46 11.04
N PHE A 15 1.75 -15.20 12.35
CA PHE A 15 2.72 -14.38 13.06
C PHE A 15 3.57 -15.25 13.99
N GLU A 16 4.64 -14.70 14.57
CA GLU A 16 5.49 -15.43 15.54
C GLU A 16 4.70 -15.96 16.75
N GLY A 17 3.57 -15.33 17.08
CA GLY A 17 2.66 -15.75 18.15
C GLY A 17 1.57 -16.76 17.73
N GLY A 18 1.58 -17.25 16.49
CA GLY A 18 0.60 -18.20 15.95
C GLY A 18 -0.29 -17.62 14.84
N PRO A 19 -1.25 -18.42 14.33
CA PRO A 19 -2.19 -17.97 13.31
C PRO A 19 -3.14 -16.91 13.89
N SER A 20 -3.41 -15.88 13.10
CA SER A 20 -4.42 -14.87 13.35
C SER A 20 -5.39 -14.86 12.18
N VAL A 21 -6.68 -14.67 12.46
CA VAL A 21 -7.72 -14.56 11.44
C VAL A 21 -7.94 -13.09 11.15
N ALA A 22 -8.10 -12.75 9.88
CA ALA A 22 -8.54 -11.41 9.51
C ALA A 22 -9.42 -11.39 8.27
N ARG A 23 -10.24 -10.36 8.17
CA ARG A 23 -11.04 -10.05 7.00
C ARG A 23 -10.93 -8.58 6.66
N ASP A 24 -10.89 -8.33 5.37
CA ASP A 24 -10.87 -6.99 4.81
C ASP A 24 -12.29 -6.59 4.40
N TYR A 25 -12.68 -5.37 4.75
CA TYR A 25 -13.97 -4.75 4.42
C TYR A 25 -13.71 -3.45 3.66
N VAL A 26 -14.45 -3.19 2.59
CA VAL A 26 -14.40 -1.88 1.93
C VAL A 26 -15.45 -0.99 2.57
N ILE A 27 -15.01 0.13 3.15
CA ILE A 27 -15.90 1.12 3.77
C ILE A 27 -15.76 2.48 3.09
N VAL A 28 -16.83 3.26 3.08
CA VAL A 28 -16.84 4.62 2.52
C VAL A 28 -17.64 5.58 3.40
N ASN A 29 -17.31 6.86 3.34
CA ASN A 29 -18.05 7.94 3.98
C ASN A 29 -18.37 9.04 2.95
N TYR A 30 -18.84 10.19 3.42
CA TYR A 30 -19.17 11.35 2.58
C TYR A 30 -18.01 11.89 1.72
N GLU A 31 -16.75 11.50 2.00
CA GLU A 31 -15.58 11.96 1.24
C GLU A 31 -15.38 11.18 -0.08
N LEU A 32 -16.22 10.18 -0.37
CA LEU A 32 -16.12 9.36 -1.58
C LEU A 32 -14.72 8.73 -1.76
N ARG A 33 -14.14 8.25 -0.66
CA ARG A 33 -12.86 7.53 -0.65
C ARG A 33 -13.06 6.14 -0.03
N PRO A 34 -13.32 5.10 -0.84
CA PRO A 34 -13.45 3.75 -0.34
C PRO A 34 -12.12 3.27 0.23
N VAL A 35 -12.06 2.94 1.51
CA VAL A 35 -10.85 2.45 2.19
C VAL A 35 -11.05 1.02 2.66
N ILE A 36 -9.96 0.25 2.70
CA ILE A 36 -9.96 -1.07 3.33
C ILE A 36 -9.89 -0.91 4.84
N LEU A 37 -10.78 -1.59 5.55
CA LEU A 37 -10.76 -1.82 6.99
C LEU A 37 -10.49 -3.31 7.26
N THR A 38 -9.38 -3.63 7.91
CA THR A 38 -9.04 -5.00 8.34
C THR A 38 -9.47 -5.22 9.79
N LEU A 39 -10.34 -6.20 10.01
CA LEU A 39 -10.68 -6.72 11.35
C LEU A 39 -9.81 -7.93 11.65
N TRP A 40 -9.26 -8.00 12.85
CA TRP A 40 -8.37 -9.07 13.30
C TRP A 40 -8.98 -9.83 14.49
N ASN A 41 -8.84 -11.15 14.47
CA ASN A 41 -9.12 -12.05 15.58
C ASN A 41 -10.50 -11.83 16.20
N GLU A 42 -10.58 -11.46 17.48
CA GLU A 42 -11.84 -11.26 18.21
C GLU A 42 -12.76 -10.24 17.51
N PHE A 43 -12.19 -9.18 16.92
CA PHE A 43 -12.99 -8.20 16.17
C PHE A 43 -13.66 -8.80 14.93
N GLU A 44 -13.00 -9.75 14.29
CA GLU A 44 -13.57 -10.47 13.15
C GLU A 44 -14.59 -11.52 13.61
N ALA A 45 -14.32 -12.18 14.75
CA ALA A 45 -15.21 -13.20 15.30
C ALA A 45 -16.53 -12.63 15.83
N ILE A 46 -16.51 -11.43 16.40
CA ILE A 46 -17.67 -10.78 17.02
C ILE A 46 -18.28 -9.77 16.04
N GLU A 47 -17.66 -8.60 15.87
CA GLU A 47 -18.23 -7.54 15.03
C GLU A 47 -18.21 -7.91 13.54
N GLY A 48 -17.19 -8.65 13.09
CA GLY A 48 -17.12 -9.16 11.73
C GLY A 48 -18.29 -10.08 11.37
N ALA A 49 -18.71 -10.94 12.31
CA ALA A 49 -19.88 -11.79 12.14
C ALA A 49 -21.17 -10.97 12.01
N ASP A 50 -21.36 -9.94 12.83
CA ASP A 50 -22.49 -9.03 12.77
C ASP A 50 -22.53 -8.24 11.45
N ILE A 51 -21.36 -7.80 10.97
CA ILE A 51 -21.24 -7.11 9.67
C ILE A 51 -21.65 -8.05 8.53
N ILE A 52 -21.18 -9.30 8.54
CA ILE A 52 -21.48 -10.27 7.49
C ILE A 52 -22.95 -10.65 7.49
N ALA A 53 -23.55 -10.87 8.67
CA ALA A 53 -24.98 -11.15 8.80
C ALA A 53 -25.86 -10.04 8.20
N ASN A 54 -25.40 -8.79 8.27
CA ASN A 54 -26.13 -7.61 7.79
C ASN A 54 -25.58 -7.01 6.49
N ILE A 55 -24.68 -7.71 5.78
CA ILE A 55 -23.93 -7.12 4.65
C ILE A 55 -24.86 -6.67 3.51
N ALA A 56 -25.97 -7.38 3.31
CA ALA A 56 -26.97 -7.05 2.29
C ALA A 56 -27.66 -5.70 2.53
N GLN A 57 -27.64 -5.21 3.77
CA GLN A 57 -28.19 -3.90 4.15
C GLN A 57 -27.13 -2.79 4.18
N ASN A 58 -25.87 -3.08 3.81
CA ASN A 58 -24.73 -2.15 3.89
C ASN A 58 -24.64 -1.51 5.29
N PRO A 59 -24.19 -2.26 6.32
CA PRO A 59 -24.22 -1.79 7.69
C PRO A 59 -23.33 -0.55 7.85
N VAL A 60 -23.75 0.37 8.72
CA VAL A 60 -22.95 1.55 9.09
C VAL A 60 -22.08 1.19 10.28
N LEU A 61 -20.80 1.55 10.22
CA LEU A 61 -19.83 1.31 11.28
C LEU A 61 -19.39 2.62 11.91
N ILE A 62 -19.39 2.67 13.24
CA ILE A 62 -18.61 3.65 14.00
C ILE A 62 -17.38 2.92 14.54
N CYS A 63 -16.21 3.30 14.02
CA CYS A 63 -14.94 2.73 14.46
C CYS A 63 -14.10 3.80 15.15
N ILE A 64 -13.53 3.46 16.29
CA ILE A 64 -12.75 4.36 17.15
C ILE A 64 -11.38 3.74 17.38
N ARG A 65 -10.33 4.58 17.45
CA ARG A 65 -8.93 4.17 17.70
C ARG A 65 -8.45 3.06 16.75
N LEU A 66 -8.78 3.21 15.47
CA LEU A 66 -8.20 2.38 14.42
C LEU A 66 -6.76 2.81 14.14
N ARG A 67 -5.93 1.85 13.73
CA ARG A 67 -4.59 2.11 13.24
C ARG A 67 -4.66 2.44 11.74
N VAL A 68 -4.07 3.57 11.36
CA VAL A 68 -3.84 3.89 9.94
C VAL A 68 -2.62 3.13 9.44
N THR A 69 -2.76 2.50 8.28
CA THR A 69 -1.73 1.73 7.59
C THR A 69 -1.65 2.18 6.12
N THR A 70 -0.59 1.75 5.45
CA THR A 70 -0.24 2.19 4.08
C THR A 70 -0.01 0.99 3.15
N ASP A 71 -0.53 -0.18 3.53
CA ASP A 71 -0.31 -1.43 2.80
C ASP A 71 -1.12 -1.45 1.49
N ASN A 72 -2.26 -0.75 1.43
CA ASN A 72 -3.00 -0.46 0.20
C ASN A 72 -3.16 1.07 0.02
N TYR A 73 -2.03 1.79 -0.01
CA TYR A 73 -1.94 3.26 -0.02
C TYR A 73 -2.46 3.95 1.25
N LEU A 74 -3.74 3.79 1.55
CA LEU A 74 -4.38 4.22 2.79
C LEU A 74 -5.37 3.14 3.23
N SER A 75 -5.13 2.54 4.39
CA SER A 75 -6.01 1.51 4.95
C SER A 75 -6.11 1.63 6.45
N LEU A 76 -7.14 1.02 7.01
CA LEU A 76 -7.41 1.01 8.43
C LEU A 76 -7.31 -0.43 8.94
N SER A 77 -6.78 -0.58 10.14
CA SER A 77 -6.69 -1.86 10.82
C SER A 77 -7.13 -1.70 12.25
N THR A 78 -7.80 -2.71 12.78
CA THR A 78 -8.03 -2.83 14.23
C THR A 78 -6.70 -2.98 14.97
N GLN A 79 -6.70 -2.51 16.22
CA GLN A 79 -5.67 -2.70 17.23
C GLN A 79 -6.35 -2.98 18.57
N SER A 80 -5.59 -3.37 19.59
CA SER A 80 -6.15 -3.81 20.88
C SER A 80 -7.06 -2.80 21.58
N SER A 81 -6.90 -1.50 21.30
CA SER A 81 -7.72 -0.42 21.87
C SER A 81 -8.86 0.05 20.95
N SER A 82 -9.06 -0.61 19.81
CA SER A 82 -10.12 -0.27 18.86
C SER A 82 -11.50 -0.60 19.43
N VAL A 83 -12.50 0.17 19.00
CA VAL A 83 -13.91 -0.08 19.30
C VAL A 83 -14.69 0.01 18.01
N ILE A 84 -15.59 -0.94 17.77
CA ILE A 84 -16.45 -0.99 16.57
C ILE A 84 -17.90 -1.12 17.03
N LEU A 85 -18.75 -0.22 16.53
CA LEU A 85 -20.19 -0.31 16.69
C LEU A 85 -20.81 -0.59 15.32
N VAL A 86 -21.49 -1.73 15.21
CA VAL A 86 -22.15 -2.18 13.97
C VAL A 86 -23.60 -1.72 13.97
N SER A 87 -24.02 -1.05 12.91
CA SER A 87 -25.37 -0.51 12.72
C SER A 87 -25.95 0.23 13.94
N PRO A 88 -25.22 1.22 14.50
CA PRO A 88 -25.68 1.93 15.69
C PRO A 88 -26.96 2.73 15.41
N ILE A 89 -27.85 2.79 16.40
CA ILE A 89 -29.11 3.53 16.32
C ILE A 89 -28.86 5.00 16.71
N VAL A 90 -28.24 5.75 15.80
CA VAL A 90 -27.94 7.19 15.95
C VAL A 90 -28.30 7.96 14.68
N GLN A 91 -28.58 9.26 14.82
CA GLN A 91 -29.03 10.10 13.70
C GLN A 91 -28.01 10.15 12.56
N GLU A 92 -26.73 10.23 12.90
CA GLU A 92 -25.61 10.30 11.96
C GLU A 92 -25.52 9.04 11.09
N ALA A 93 -25.82 7.87 11.66
CA ALA A 93 -25.86 6.61 10.93
C ALA A 93 -27.07 6.56 9.97
N GLY A 94 -28.21 7.12 10.39
CA GLY A 94 -29.38 7.30 9.52
C GLY A 94 -29.08 8.22 8.32
N ASN A 95 -28.41 9.34 8.57
CA ASN A 95 -28.01 10.29 7.52
C ASN A 95 -27.05 9.64 6.53
N LEU A 96 -26.05 8.88 7.01
CA LEU A 96 -25.07 8.23 6.14
C LEU A 96 -25.73 7.15 5.28
N ARG A 97 -26.70 6.42 5.84
CA ARG A 97 -27.49 5.45 5.09
C ARG A 97 -28.33 6.11 4.00
N ALA A 98 -29.00 7.23 4.29
CA ALA A 98 -29.78 7.97 3.30
C ALA A 98 -28.89 8.48 2.16
N TRP A 99 -27.72 9.06 2.49
CA TRP A 99 -26.73 9.47 1.51
C TRP A 99 -26.24 8.30 0.65
N PHE A 100 -25.95 7.14 1.26
CA PHE A 100 -25.55 5.95 0.50
C PHE A 100 -26.62 5.52 -0.50
N GLN A 101 -27.90 5.50 -0.11
CA GLN A 101 -28.97 5.12 -1.04
C GLN A 101 -29.06 6.08 -2.24
N ALA A 102 -28.81 7.37 -2.03
CA ALA A 102 -28.78 8.36 -3.11
C ALA A 102 -27.58 8.19 -4.06
N ASN A 103 -26.46 7.60 -3.60
CA ASN A 103 -25.21 7.48 -4.36
C ASN A 103 -24.85 6.02 -4.69
N LYS A 104 -25.80 5.09 -4.55
CA LYS A 104 -25.53 3.64 -4.54
C LYS A 104 -24.87 3.13 -5.83
N SER A 105 -25.32 3.61 -6.99
CA SER A 105 -24.76 3.22 -8.30
C SER A 105 -23.27 3.53 -8.38
N ASP A 106 -22.93 4.77 -8.05
CA ASP A 106 -21.58 5.31 -8.22
C ASP A 106 -20.63 4.63 -7.23
N LEU A 107 -21.07 4.44 -5.98
CA LEU A 107 -20.31 3.72 -4.97
C LEU A 107 -20.05 2.26 -5.35
N MET A 108 -21.02 1.58 -5.96
CA MET A 108 -20.82 0.21 -6.46
C MET A 108 -19.87 0.17 -7.66
N GLN A 109 -19.92 1.18 -8.53
CA GLN A 109 -18.96 1.33 -9.62
C GLN A 109 -17.53 1.52 -9.08
N MET A 110 -17.34 2.33 -8.03
CA MET A 110 -16.03 2.49 -7.39
C MET A 110 -15.48 1.17 -6.82
N VAL A 111 -16.34 0.29 -6.28
CA VAL A 111 -15.91 -1.04 -5.82
C VAL A 111 -15.48 -1.90 -7.01
N HIS A 112 -16.23 -1.87 -8.11
CA HIS A 112 -15.91 -2.61 -9.32
C HIS A 112 -14.59 -2.16 -9.95
N GLU A 113 -14.35 -0.85 -10.00
CA GLU A 113 -13.11 -0.23 -10.47
C GLU A 113 -11.94 -0.36 -9.48
N ARG A 114 -12.18 -0.98 -8.32
CA ARG A 114 -11.21 -1.18 -7.24
C ARG A 114 -10.59 0.15 -6.78
N SER A 115 -11.39 1.20 -6.66
CA SER A 115 -10.94 2.51 -6.17
C SER A 115 -10.29 2.45 -4.78
N TYR A 116 -10.63 1.43 -3.97
CA TYR A 116 -10.01 1.12 -2.68
C TYR A 116 -8.55 0.63 -2.76
N ALA A 117 -8.02 0.43 -3.96
CA ALA A 117 -6.63 0.11 -4.24
C ALA A 117 -6.02 1.09 -5.26
N ASN A 118 -6.63 2.27 -5.44
CA ASN A 118 -6.16 3.29 -6.36
C ASN A 118 -5.52 4.46 -5.60
N SER A 119 -4.23 4.70 -5.85
CA SER A 119 -3.47 5.77 -5.18
C SER A 119 -4.06 7.15 -5.45
N CYS A 120 -4.54 7.43 -6.66
CA CYS A 120 -5.11 8.74 -7.02
C CYS A 120 -6.39 9.04 -6.24
N VAL A 121 -7.12 8.02 -5.79
CA VAL A 121 -8.35 8.20 -4.98
C VAL A 121 -8.00 8.35 -3.50
N LEU A 122 -7.13 7.47 -3.01
CA LEU A 122 -6.83 7.35 -1.58
C LEU A 122 -5.82 8.38 -1.07
N VAL A 123 -4.85 8.70 -1.91
CA VAL A 123 -3.72 9.58 -1.59
C VAL A 123 -3.46 10.50 -2.79
N PRO A 124 -4.43 11.35 -3.16
CA PRO A 124 -4.30 12.22 -4.32
C PRO A 124 -3.12 13.18 -4.16
N PRO A 125 -2.52 13.62 -5.28
CA PRO A 125 -1.52 14.69 -5.30
C PRO A 125 -1.95 15.92 -4.48
N VAL A 126 -0.97 16.57 -3.84
CA VAL A 126 -1.22 17.73 -2.98
C VAL A 126 -0.65 19.01 -3.59
N ALA A 127 -1.29 20.14 -3.25
CA ALA A 127 -0.76 21.46 -3.58
C ALA A 127 0.67 21.66 -3.05
N SER A 128 1.45 22.50 -3.75
CA SER A 128 2.87 22.75 -3.47
C SER A 128 3.17 23.19 -2.03
N SER A 129 2.23 23.85 -1.35
CA SER A 129 2.38 24.26 0.05
C SER A 129 2.47 23.11 1.05
N ARG A 130 2.01 21.90 0.67
CA ARG A 130 2.09 20.68 1.50
C ARG A 130 3.30 19.81 1.17
N ILE A 131 4.13 20.22 0.20
CA ILE A 131 5.34 19.50 -0.20
C ILE A 131 6.50 19.97 0.68
N SER A 132 7.15 19.01 1.33
CA SER A 132 8.29 19.26 2.22
C SER A 132 9.61 19.25 1.45
N GLN A 133 10.54 20.10 1.90
CA GLN A 133 11.92 20.10 1.43
C GLN A 133 12.66 18.87 1.93
N ILE A 134 13.55 18.31 1.10
CA ILE A 134 14.28 17.09 1.43
C ILE A 134 15.25 17.30 2.61
N SER A 135 15.87 18.48 2.73
CA SER A 135 16.78 18.81 3.82
C SER A 135 16.15 18.64 5.21
N PHE A 136 14.88 19.04 5.36
CA PHE A 136 14.11 18.89 6.59
C PHE A 136 13.89 17.42 6.95
N ILE A 137 13.54 16.61 5.95
CA ILE A 137 13.25 15.17 6.13
C ILE A 137 14.51 14.40 6.46
N ALA A 138 15.64 14.74 5.84
CA ALA A 138 16.92 14.07 6.08
C ALA A 138 17.36 14.18 7.55
N GLN A 139 17.03 15.28 8.21
CA GLN A 139 17.38 15.56 9.61
C GLN A 139 16.34 15.05 10.62
N ALA A 140 15.09 14.91 10.21
CA ALA A 140 14.01 14.45 11.06
C ALA A 140 14.20 13.01 11.55
N THR A 141 13.69 12.67 12.73
CA THR A 141 13.59 11.29 13.24
C THR A 141 12.29 10.61 12.79
N LYS A 142 12.14 9.30 13.05
CA LYS A 142 10.89 8.57 12.75
C LYS A 142 9.69 9.13 13.53
N PHE A 143 9.91 9.67 14.74
CA PHE A 143 8.84 10.22 15.57
C PHE A 143 8.39 11.60 15.08
N ASP A 144 9.27 12.32 14.39
CA ASP A 144 8.99 13.66 13.85
C ASP A 144 8.15 13.59 12.57
N ILE A 145 8.29 12.52 11.78
CA ILE A 145 7.63 12.37 10.48
C ILE A 145 7.02 10.97 10.33
N GLY A 146 5.69 10.89 10.43
CA GLY A 146 4.94 9.69 10.09
C GLY A 146 4.91 9.44 8.58
N THR A 147 4.34 10.40 7.84
CA THR A 147 4.26 10.38 6.37
C THR A 147 4.52 11.77 5.80
N VAL A 148 5.09 11.86 4.60
CA VAL A 148 5.50 13.16 4.02
C VAL A 148 5.39 13.17 2.50
N TRP A 149 5.09 14.34 1.94
CA TRP A 149 5.12 14.59 0.51
C TRP A 149 6.43 15.26 0.11
N ILE A 150 7.08 14.76 -0.93
CA ILE A 150 8.26 15.39 -1.53
C ILE A 150 8.14 15.49 -3.04
N ARG A 151 8.82 16.46 -3.62
CA ARG A 151 8.99 16.62 -5.07
C ARG A 151 10.47 16.69 -5.37
N GLY A 152 10.91 15.99 -6.41
CA GLY A 152 12.32 16.04 -6.79
C GLY A 152 12.61 15.31 -8.08
N THR A 153 13.82 15.53 -8.56
CA THR A 153 14.40 14.83 -9.70
C THR A 153 14.87 13.45 -9.29
N VAL A 154 14.50 12.45 -10.07
CA VAL A 154 14.72 11.04 -9.77
C VAL A 154 15.93 10.51 -10.53
N SER A 155 16.72 9.68 -9.85
CA SER A 155 17.69 8.79 -10.50
C SER A 155 17.73 7.42 -9.81
N LEU A 156 18.08 6.38 -10.55
CA LEU A 156 18.23 5.04 -10.01
C LEU A 156 19.51 4.95 -9.17
N GLU A 157 19.43 4.32 -7.99
CA GLU A 157 20.61 4.04 -7.16
C GLU A 157 21.18 2.65 -7.48
N TYR A 158 22.18 2.60 -8.36
CA TYR A 158 22.79 1.37 -8.86
C TYR A 158 23.42 0.48 -7.76
N ARG A 159 23.77 1.05 -6.61
CA ARG A 159 24.51 0.36 -5.54
C ARG A 159 23.67 -0.60 -4.70
N LYS A 160 22.35 -0.69 -4.93
CA LYS A 160 21.40 -1.35 -4.02
C LYS A 160 20.92 -2.74 -4.45
N GLY A 161 21.59 -3.35 -5.44
CA GLY A 161 21.39 -4.74 -5.85
C GLY A 161 20.25 -4.95 -6.84
N ARG A 162 19.70 -6.17 -6.86
CA ARG A 162 18.63 -6.59 -7.78
C ARG A 162 17.39 -5.71 -7.66
N LEU A 163 16.71 -5.49 -8.79
CA LEU A 163 15.43 -4.78 -8.90
C LEU A 163 14.23 -5.59 -8.36
N TRP A 164 14.49 -6.72 -7.73
CA TRP A 164 13.48 -7.62 -7.17
C TRP A 164 14.02 -8.28 -5.89
N TYR A 165 13.12 -8.90 -5.12
CA TYR A 165 13.45 -9.74 -3.98
C TYR A 165 12.42 -10.88 -3.87
N LEU A 166 12.80 -12.01 -3.26
CA LEU A 166 11.83 -13.02 -2.86
C LEU A 166 11.11 -12.55 -1.60
N ALA A 167 9.79 -12.60 -1.62
CA ALA A 167 8.96 -12.17 -0.52
C ALA A 167 8.12 -13.32 0.02
N CYS A 168 7.73 -13.25 1.29
CA CYS A 168 6.64 -14.08 1.79
C CYS A 168 5.34 -13.72 1.04
N PRO A 169 4.58 -14.69 0.50
CA PRO A 169 3.31 -14.39 -0.18
C PRO A 169 2.23 -13.87 0.78
N HIS A 170 2.43 -13.98 2.09
CA HIS A 170 1.46 -13.53 3.11
C HIS A 170 1.77 -12.14 3.66
N CYS A 171 3.03 -11.86 4.05
CA CYS A 171 3.40 -10.59 4.67
C CYS A 171 4.26 -9.68 3.77
N TYR A 172 4.66 -10.17 2.60
CA TYR A 172 5.48 -9.44 1.61
C TYR A 172 6.85 -8.95 2.10
N LEU A 173 7.27 -9.34 3.30
CA LEU A 173 8.62 -9.06 3.79
C LEU A 173 9.66 -9.92 3.03
N PRO A 174 10.90 -9.42 2.89
CA PRO A 174 11.97 -10.18 2.27
C PRO A 174 12.20 -11.48 3.03
N ASN A 175 12.28 -12.58 2.29
CA ASN A 175 12.57 -13.89 2.84
C ASN A 175 13.52 -14.64 1.91
N ASP A 176 14.56 -15.24 2.47
CA ASP A 176 15.45 -16.10 1.69
C ASP A 176 14.92 -17.54 1.75
N PHE A 177 14.30 -17.97 0.66
CA PHE A 177 13.78 -19.34 0.53
C PHE A 177 14.85 -20.37 0.16
N SER A 178 16.13 -19.95 0.05
CA SER A 178 17.25 -20.85 -0.26
C SER A 178 17.37 -22.05 0.69
N LEU A 179 16.81 -21.95 1.91
CA LEU A 179 16.85 -22.99 2.93
C LEU A 179 15.52 -23.76 3.11
N ASN A 180 14.37 -23.23 2.65
CA ASN A 180 13.04 -23.78 2.92
C ASN A 180 12.21 -23.94 1.63
N TRP A 181 12.45 -25.08 0.97
CA TRP A 181 11.59 -25.73 -0.04
C TRP A 181 11.32 -24.96 -1.34
N GLY A 182 12.30 -24.97 -2.24
CA GLY A 182 12.03 -24.89 -3.68
C GLY A 182 11.71 -26.29 -4.23
N ILE A 183 10.44 -26.66 -4.37
CA ILE A 183 10.10 -27.79 -5.23
C ILE A 183 10.26 -27.31 -6.68
N MET A 184 11.32 -27.74 -7.37
CA MET A 184 11.38 -27.62 -8.82
C MET A 184 10.43 -28.63 -9.45
N CYS A 185 9.55 -28.17 -10.34
CA CYS A 185 8.71 -29.06 -11.14
C CYS A 185 9.62 -29.94 -12.02
N ARG A 186 9.62 -31.27 -11.81
CA ARG A 186 10.48 -32.19 -12.59
C ARG A 186 10.13 -32.29 -14.08
N TYR A 187 8.98 -31.76 -14.49
CA TYR A 187 8.52 -31.79 -15.88
C TYR A 187 8.89 -30.53 -16.68
N CYS A 188 8.94 -29.37 -16.02
CA CYS A 188 9.24 -28.09 -16.69
C CYS A 188 10.40 -27.31 -16.07
N SER A 189 11.01 -27.84 -15.01
CA SER A 189 12.15 -27.27 -14.27
C SER A 189 11.92 -25.86 -13.72
N ARG A 190 10.65 -25.47 -13.48
CA ARG A 190 10.27 -24.19 -12.85
C ARG A 190 10.08 -24.34 -11.35
N ASP A 191 10.44 -23.30 -10.59
CA ASP A 191 10.23 -23.24 -9.15
C ASP A 191 8.74 -23.11 -8.81
N ILE A 192 8.23 -23.96 -7.90
CA ILE A 192 6.79 -24.00 -7.54
C ILE A 192 6.44 -22.98 -6.43
N TYR A 193 7.41 -22.31 -5.80
CA TYR A 193 7.18 -21.42 -4.64
C TYR A 193 7.93 -20.09 -4.68
N THR A 194 8.24 -19.55 -5.85
CA THR A 194 8.85 -18.21 -5.93
C THR A 194 7.77 -17.13 -5.96
N PHE A 195 7.83 -16.22 -4.98
CA PHE A 195 7.00 -15.03 -4.95
C PHE A 195 7.89 -13.79 -5.09
N PRO A 196 8.43 -13.52 -6.30
CA PRO A 196 9.25 -12.34 -6.53
C PRO A 196 8.38 -11.09 -6.42
N ARG A 197 8.91 -10.05 -5.77
CA ARG A 197 8.33 -8.70 -5.76
C ARG A 197 9.34 -7.70 -6.31
N ALA A 198 8.85 -6.75 -7.11
CA ALA A 198 9.68 -5.65 -7.60
C ALA A 198 10.13 -4.76 -6.43
N CYS A 199 11.33 -4.20 -6.55
CA CYS A 199 11.92 -3.33 -5.56
C CYS A 199 12.94 -2.42 -6.22
N VAL A 200 12.79 -1.11 -6.07
CA VAL A 200 13.68 -0.13 -6.73
C VAL A 200 14.10 0.91 -5.72
N THR A 201 15.42 1.09 -5.57
CA THR A 201 15.96 2.19 -4.76
C THR A 201 16.25 3.39 -5.65
N LEU A 202 15.72 4.54 -5.25
CA LEU A 202 15.86 5.80 -5.97
C LEU A 202 16.62 6.81 -5.11
N ALA A 203 17.43 7.62 -5.75
CA ALA A 203 17.92 8.88 -5.21
C ALA A 203 17.00 10.00 -5.73
N ILE A 204 16.33 10.68 -4.80
CA ILE A 204 15.48 11.84 -5.12
C ILE A 204 16.22 13.09 -4.68
N LYS A 205 16.36 14.05 -5.59
CA LYS A 205 17.05 15.32 -5.33
C LYS A 205 16.13 16.51 -5.54
N ASP A 206 16.16 17.44 -4.61
CA ASP A 206 15.59 18.77 -4.78
C ASP A 206 16.70 19.82 -4.62
N GLY A 207 16.36 21.12 -4.64
CA GLY A 207 17.33 22.20 -4.45
C GLY A 207 17.94 22.26 -3.04
N THR A 208 17.47 21.42 -2.10
CA THR A 208 17.84 21.46 -0.68
C THR A 208 18.63 20.23 -0.23
N GLY A 209 18.50 19.11 -0.93
CA GLY A 209 19.20 17.88 -0.57
C GLY A 209 18.88 16.68 -1.46
N SER A 210 19.36 15.52 -1.01
CA SER A 210 19.14 14.23 -1.66
C SER A 210 18.65 13.21 -0.64
N LEU A 211 17.67 12.39 -1.02
CA LEU A 211 17.11 11.34 -0.19
C LEU A 211 17.07 10.02 -0.93
N ASN A 212 17.54 8.96 -0.27
CA ASN A 212 17.41 7.60 -0.78
C ASN A 212 16.10 6.98 -0.29
N VAL A 213 15.26 6.57 -1.24
CA VAL A 213 13.95 5.96 -0.99
C VAL A 213 13.82 4.64 -1.71
N ILE A 214 12.86 3.81 -1.32
CA ILE A 214 12.57 2.53 -1.95
C ILE A 214 11.10 2.43 -2.35
N ALA A 215 10.82 2.01 -3.59
CA ALA A 215 9.51 1.56 -4.01
C ALA A 215 9.48 0.03 -4.02
N MET A 216 8.32 -0.58 -3.77
CA MET A 216 8.17 -2.04 -3.69
C MET A 216 6.85 -2.52 -4.27
N GLY A 217 6.82 -3.76 -4.76
CA GLY A 217 5.64 -4.38 -5.36
C GLY A 217 5.08 -3.54 -6.49
N ASP A 218 3.76 -3.42 -6.52
CA ASP A 218 2.98 -2.73 -7.55
C ASP A 218 3.48 -1.29 -7.79
N GLU A 219 3.86 -0.56 -6.74
CA GLU A 219 4.37 0.80 -6.90
C GLU A 219 5.75 0.84 -7.56
N ALA A 220 6.61 -0.16 -7.31
CA ALA A 220 7.86 -0.31 -8.04
C ALA A 220 7.62 -0.70 -9.51
N GLU A 221 6.68 -1.62 -9.76
CA GLU A 221 6.32 -2.03 -11.12
C GLU A 221 5.75 -0.85 -11.93
N LYS A 222 4.88 -0.05 -11.31
CA LYS A 222 4.33 1.19 -11.87
C LYS A 222 5.43 2.18 -12.26
N LEU A 223 6.40 2.41 -11.37
CA LEU A 223 7.49 3.37 -11.60
C LEU A 223 8.39 2.98 -12.77
N ILE A 224 8.68 1.68 -12.94
CA ILE A 224 9.65 1.22 -13.95
C ILE A 224 9.01 0.62 -15.20
N GLY A 225 7.70 0.34 -15.17
CA GLY A 225 6.97 -0.29 -16.26
C GLY A 225 7.37 -1.75 -16.52
N ILE A 226 7.86 -2.46 -15.51
CA ILE A 226 8.30 -3.86 -15.61
C ILE A 226 7.78 -4.62 -14.40
N ASN A 227 7.06 -5.73 -14.64
CA ASN A 227 6.54 -6.55 -13.55
C ASN A 227 7.63 -7.42 -12.89
N SER A 228 7.36 -7.80 -11.65
CA SER A 228 8.24 -8.61 -10.79
C SER A 228 8.65 -9.94 -11.42
N HIS A 229 7.74 -10.64 -12.08
CA HIS A 229 8.04 -11.88 -12.79
C HIS A 229 9.09 -11.68 -13.88
N ARG A 230 8.99 -10.62 -14.68
CA ARG A 230 9.96 -10.31 -15.75
C ARG A 230 11.31 -9.90 -15.19
N LEU A 231 11.35 -9.15 -14.09
CA LEU A 231 12.60 -8.82 -13.40
C LEU A 231 13.29 -10.08 -12.87
N TYR A 232 12.52 -10.99 -12.27
CA TYR A 232 13.02 -12.26 -11.76
C TYR A 232 13.57 -13.14 -12.89
N GLN A 233 12.81 -13.28 -13.98
CA GLN A 233 13.20 -14.08 -15.14
C GLN A 233 14.45 -13.51 -15.83
N ALA A 234 14.52 -12.19 -16.02
CA ALA A 234 15.67 -11.55 -16.64
C ALA A 234 16.97 -11.79 -15.84
N ASP A 235 16.92 -11.74 -14.50
CA ASP A 235 18.07 -12.06 -13.65
C ASP A 235 18.51 -13.53 -13.80
N LYS A 236 17.57 -14.46 -14.02
CA LYS A 236 17.88 -15.88 -14.28
C LYS A 236 18.49 -16.11 -15.66
N GLU A 237 18.16 -15.28 -16.63
CA GLU A 237 18.65 -15.31 -18.01
C GLU A 237 19.92 -14.46 -18.20
N ASP A 238 20.47 -13.90 -17.12
CA ASP A 238 21.63 -12.96 -17.13
C ASP A 238 21.39 -11.71 -17.99
N VAL A 239 20.13 -11.27 -18.08
CA VAL A 239 19.71 -10.05 -18.78
C VAL A 239 19.63 -8.89 -17.80
N HIS A 240 20.50 -7.89 -17.96
CA HIS A 240 20.53 -6.70 -17.12
C HIS A 240 19.51 -5.64 -17.58
N LEU A 241 18.46 -5.44 -16.80
CA LEU A 241 17.43 -4.42 -17.05
C LEU A 241 17.72 -3.06 -16.39
N THR A 242 18.78 -2.97 -15.58
CA THR A 242 19.12 -1.80 -14.77
C THR A 242 19.31 -0.54 -15.59
N ASP A 243 20.02 -0.61 -16.72
CA ASP A 243 20.31 0.57 -17.55
C ASP A 243 19.05 1.11 -18.23
N ARG A 244 18.15 0.22 -18.66
CA ARG A 244 16.84 0.58 -19.20
C ARG A 244 16.00 1.30 -18.14
N VAL A 245 15.96 0.77 -16.92
CA VAL A 245 15.23 1.38 -15.80
C VAL A 245 15.83 2.74 -15.43
N ALA A 246 17.16 2.83 -15.37
CA ALA A 246 17.84 4.08 -15.08
C ALA A 246 17.54 5.13 -16.15
N SER A 247 17.62 4.77 -17.44
CA SER A 247 17.34 5.66 -18.55
C SER A 247 15.88 6.14 -18.54
N ALA A 248 14.95 5.27 -18.15
CA ALA A 248 13.54 5.63 -18.03
C ALA A 248 13.29 6.65 -16.91
N LEU A 249 13.99 6.53 -15.77
CA LEU A 249 13.74 7.37 -14.59
C LEU A 249 14.59 8.64 -14.52
N ASN A 250 15.80 8.59 -15.08
CA ASN A 250 16.82 9.62 -14.88
C ASN A 250 16.33 10.99 -15.37
N GLY A 251 16.38 11.98 -14.47
CA GLY A 251 16.03 13.37 -14.79
C GLY A 251 14.54 13.68 -14.74
N ARG A 252 13.67 12.69 -14.51
CA ARG A 252 12.23 12.96 -14.31
C ARG A 252 11.99 13.67 -12.99
N VAL A 253 11.12 14.67 -13.01
CA VAL A 253 10.64 15.33 -11.80
C VAL A 253 9.31 14.70 -11.43
N MET A 254 9.21 14.17 -10.21
CA MET A 254 8.04 13.43 -9.74
C MET A 254 7.64 13.87 -8.33
N LEU A 255 6.40 13.58 -7.96
CA LEU A 255 5.83 13.77 -6.63
C LEU A 255 5.70 12.43 -5.93
N PHE A 256 6.11 12.37 -4.66
CA PHE A 256 6.12 11.15 -3.86
C PHE A 256 5.45 11.36 -2.52
N TYR A 257 4.61 10.41 -2.13
CA TYR A 257 4.13 10.23 -0.77
C TYR A 257 4.94 9.13 -0.09
N LEU A 258 5.62 9.48 1.00
CA LEU A 258 6.58 8.61 1.68
C LEU A 258 6.10 8.24 3.08
N LYS A 259 6.53 7.06 3.53
CA LYS A 259 6.50 6.63 4.94
C LYS A 259 7.90 6.23 5.39
N HIS A 260 8.13 6.17 6.70
CA HIS A 260 9.34 5.53 7.21
C HIS A 260 9.33 4.03 6.86
N SER A 261 10.39 3.51 6.27
CA SER A 261 10.49 2.09 5.89
C SER A 261 10.41 1.18 7.11
N ASP A 262 9.88 -0.03 6.92
CA ASP A 262 9.88 -1.07 7.95
C ASP A 262 11.29 -1.55 8.28
N HIS A 263 11.47 -2.11 9.47
CA HIS A 263 12.79 -2.53 9.96
C HIS A 263 13.49 -3.50 8.98
N ALA A 264 12.77 -4.50 8.48
CA ALA A 264 13.32 -5.49 7.54
C ALA A 264 13.91 -4.82 6.28
N PHE A 265 13.21 -3.87 5.68
CA PHE A 265 13.68 -3.17 4.48
C PHE A 265 14.81 -2.19 4.77
N ARG A 266 14.82 -1.55 5.95
CA ARG A 266 15.96 -0.71 6.36
C ARG A 266 17.24 -1.52 6.50
N VAL A 267 17.14 -2.70 7.11
CA VAL A 267 18.30 -3.58 7.31
C VAL A 267 18.77 -4.18 6.00
N THR A 268 17.86 -4.70 5.17
CA THR A 268 18.21 -5.44 3.95
C THR A 268 18.52 -4.55 2.73
N LYS A 269 17.87 -3.39 2.62
CA LYS A 269 17.98 -2.49 1.44
C LYS A 269 18.53 -1.10 1.81
N GLY A 270 18.74 -0.78 3.08
CA GLY A 270 19.37 0.48 3.51
C GLY A 270 18.61 1.76 3.14
N ALA A 271 17.32 1.66 2.80
CA ALA A 271 16.49 2.81 2.42
C ALA A 271 15.62 3.22 3.62
N ARG A 272 15.79 4.46 4.09
CA ARG A 272 15.13 4.96 5.29
C ARG A 272 13.63 5.19 5.10
N TYR A 273 13.24 5.57 3.89
CA TYR A 273 11.85 5.85 3.53
C TYR A 273 11.38 4.95 2.40
N THR A 274 10.11 4.56 2.47
CA THR A 274 9.40 3.77 1.47
C THR A 274 8.41 4.69 0.75
N ILE A 275 8.39 4.60 -0.58
CA ILE A 275 7.39 5.23 -1.42
C ILE A 275 6.07 4.47 -1.23
N VAL A 276 5.05 5.19 -0.77
CA VAL A 276 3.68 4.70 -0.69
C VAL A 276 2.96 4.95 -2.00
N ALA A 277 3.12 6.15 -2.59
CA ALA A 277 2.56 6.50 -3.88
C ALA A 277 3.49 7.46 -4.64
N SER A 278 3.51 7.34 -5.97
CA SER A 278 4.24 8.22 -6.88
C SER A 278 3.35 8.76 -8.00
N TYR A 279 3.64 9.98 -8.43
CA TYR A 279 2.93 10.69 -9.48
C TYR A 279 3.91 11.45 -10.37
N ASP A 280 3.65 11.46 -11.67
CA ASP A 280 4.32 12.39 -12.58
C ASP A 280 3.79 13.80 -12.29
N VAL A 281 4.64 14.83 -12.40
CA VAL A 281 4.25 16.20 -12.02
C VAL A 281 3.12 16.71 -12.91
N ASN A 282 3.14 16.38 -14.20
CA ASN A 282 2.11 16.81 -15.15
C ASN A 282 0.73 16.22 -14.80
N ASP A 283 0.70 14.96 -14.36
CA ASP A 283 -0.52 14.29 -13.93
C ASP A 283 -0.99 14.80 -12.57
N ALA A 284 -0.04 15.14 -11.69
CA ALA A 284 -0.31 15.66 -10.36
C ALA A 284 -0.94 17.05 -10.38
N GLU A 285 -0.49 17.93 -11.26
CA GLU A 285 -1.02 19.29 -11.40
C GLU A 285 -2.45 19.29 -11.99
N ALA A 286 -2.76 18.34 -12.89
CA ALA A 286 -4.12 18.15 -13.41
C ALA A 286 -5.10 17.57 -12.37
N GLN A 287 -4.60 16.83 -11.37
CA GLN A 287 -5.41 16.18 -10.32
C GLN A 287 -5.53 17.02 -9.04
N ALA A 288 -4.67 18.01 -8.85
CA ALA A 288 -4.64 18.89 -7.68
C ALA A 288 -5.39 20.23 -7.88
N ALA A 289 -5.82 20.52 -9.11
CA ALA A 289 -6.66 21.67 -9.48
C ALA A 289 -8.15 21.36 -9.31
#